data_AF-A0A8C9FSV0-F1
#
_entry.id   AF-A0A8C9FSV0-F1
#
_cell.length_a   1.000
_cell.length_b   1.000
_cell.length_c   1.000
_cell.angle_alpha   90.00
_cell.angle_beta   90.00
_cell.angle_gamma   90.00
#
_symmetry.space_group_name_H-M   'P 1'
#
loop_
_entity.id
_entity.type
_entity.pdbx_description
1 polymer ?
#
loop_
_entity_poly.entity_id
_entity_poly.type
_entity_poly.pdbx_seq_one_letter_code
_entity_poly.pdbx_strand_id
1 'polypeptide(L)'
;MLLLEVISGERLPKPERGKMRVHKINNVNKALDFIASKGVKLVSIGAEEIVDGNAKMTLGMIWTIILRFAIQDISVEETSAKEGLLLWCQRKTAPYKNVNVQNFHISWKDGLAFNALIHRHRPELIEYDKLRKDDPVTNLNNAFEVAEKYLDIPKMLDAEDIVNTARPDEKAIMTYVSSFYHAFSGAQKAETAANRICKVLAVNQENEHLMEDYEKLASDVRGSWTHGGSQREEGFGAGFLSCPSPNPPPQWGSAPPTRRSALRPQDINTGWQHLEQAEKGYEEWLLNEIRRLERLDHLAEKFRQKASIHEAWTEGKEAMLKQKDYETATLSDIKALIRKHEAFESDLAAHQDRVEQIAAIAQELKYGPGAANTAPLFPIAAAGTPPGLPPPALTVPRNNPQGLIAAHDQFKATLPDADREREAILGIQREAQRIAELHSIKLAGNNPYTSVTPQVINSKWERVSAAAGRPSGA
;
A
#
# COMPACT_ATOMS: atom_id res chain seq x y z
N MET A 1 11.76 28.68 -27.26
CA MET A 1 11.00 29.47 -26.26
C MET A 1 9.49 29.31 -26.47
N LEU A 2 8.85 29.91 -27.49
CA LEU A 2 7.38 29.81 -27.68
C LEU A 2 6.81 28.38 -27.60
N LEU A 3 7.46 27.39 -28.22
CA LEU A 3 7.07 25.97 -28.11
C LEU A 3 6.98 25.49 -26.66
N LEU A 4 7.94 25.89 -25.80
CA LEU A 4 7.96 25.53 -24.38
C LEU A 4 6.80 26.20 -23.62
N GLU A 5 6.46 27.45 -23.95
CA GLU A 5 5.29 28.10 -23.35
C GLU A 5 3.99 27.38 -23.69
N VAL A 6 3.83 26.96 -24.95
CA VAL A 6 2.61 26.28 -25.41
C VAL A 6 2.45 24.91 -24.74
N ILE A 7 3.50 24.09 -24.67
CA ILE A 7 3.40 22.73 -24.11
C ILE A 7 3.41 22.68 -22.57
N SER A 8 3.87 23.74 -21.90
CA SER A 8 3.88 23.81 -20.43
C SER A 8 2.77 24.67 -19.84
N GLY A 9 2.16 25.55 -20.64
CA GLY A 9 1.22 26.59 -20.17
C GLY A 9 1.89 27.76 -19.44
N GLU A 10 3.20 27.72 -19.20
CA GLU A 10 3.94 28.73 -18.45
C GLU A 10 4.58 29.80 -19.35
N ARG A 11 4.65 31.05 -18.87
CA ARG A 11 5.32 32.13 -19.59
C ARG A 11 6.81 32.11 -19.32
N LEU A 12 7.62 32.13 -20.37
CA LEU A 12 9.07 32.24 -20.28
C LEU A 12 9.50 33.72 -20.28
N PRO A 13 10.75 34.03 -19.85
CA PRO A 13 11.30 35.37 -19.97
C PRO A 13 11.28 35.87 -21.42
N LYS A 14 11.04 37.18 -21.62
CA LYS A 14 10.95 37.76 -22.97
C LYS A 14 12.22 37.47 -23.80
N PRO A 15 12.08 36.98 -25.04
CA PRO A 15 13.22 36.73 -25.91
C PRO A 15 13.88 38.04 -26.36
N GLU A 16 15.20 38.03 -26.48
CA GLU A 16 15.97 39.11 -27.10
C GLU A 16 15.70 39.15 -28.59
N ARG A 17 15.39 40.34 -29.11
CA ARG A 17 14.96 40.56 -30.51
C ARG A 17 16.13 40.76 -31.50
N GLY A 18 17.37 40.73 -31.03
CA GLY A 18 18.55 40.98 -31.86
C GLY A 18 18.89 39.82 -32.81
N LYS A 19 19.45 40.13 -33.99
CA LYS A 19 19.78 39.13 -35.02
C LYS A 19 21.14 38.44 -34.85
N MET A 20 22.06 39.05 -34.10
CA MET A 20 23.41 38.51 -33.87
C MET A 20 23.40 37.16 -33.13
N ARG A 21 24.43 36.33 -33.35
CA ARG A 21 24.60 35.00 -32.74
C ARG A 21 24.44 35.01 -31.21
N VAL A 22 24.98 36.02 -30.52
CA VAL A 22 24.87 36.14 -29.04
C VAL A 22 23.42 36.20 -28.54
N HIS A 23 22.53 36.94 -29.20
CA HIS A 23 21.11 37.00 -28.82
C HIS A 23 20.40 35.65 -29.04
N LYS A 24 20.79 34.91 -30.09
CA LYS A 24 20.28 33.56 -30.33
C LYS A 24 20.72 32.61 -29.21
N ILE A 25 21.99 32.66 -28.80
CA ILE A 25 22.53 31.86 -27.69
C ILE A 25 21.81 32.20 -26.39
N ASN A 26 21.65 33.49 -26.05
CA ASN A 26 20.90 33.92 -24.87
C ASN A 26 19.45 33.40 -24.85
N ASN A 27 18.77 33.39 -26.00
CA ASN A 27 17.42 32.86 -26.12
C ASN A 27 17.34 31.33 -26.05
N VAL A 28 18.38 30.61 -26.50
CA VAL A 28 18.47 29.16 -26.32
C VAL A 28 18.82 28.82 -24.87
N ASN A 29 19.75 29.53 -24.21
CA ASN A 29 20.05 29.36 -22.79
C ASN A 29 18.79 29.50 -21.93
N LYS A 30 18.00 30.59 -22.09
CA LYS A 30 16.71 30.75 -21.41
C LYS A 30 15.72 29.60 -21.64
N ALA A 31 15.81 28.91 -22.78
CA ALA A 31 15.01 27.72 -23.07
C ALA A 31 15.57 26.46 -22.40
N LEU A 32 16.90 26.27 -22.41
CA LEU A 32 17.60 25.15 -21.76
C LEU A 32 17.46 25.24 -20.22
N ASP A 33 17.59 26.43 -19.63
CA ASP A 33 17.38 26.69 -18.20
C ASP A 33 15.96 26.29 -17.78
N PHE A 34 14.96 26.64 -18.58
CA PHE A 34 13.57 26.23 -18.36
C PHE A 34 13.39 24.72 -18.49
N ILE A 35 13.99 24.08 -19.50
CA ILE A 35 13.92 22.62 -19.65
C ILE A 35 14.57 21.90 -18.45
N ALA A 36 15.72 22.38 -17.99
CA ALA A 36 16.42 21.87 -16.81
C ALA A 36 15.57 22.02 -15.53
N SER A 37 14.89 23.16 -15.35
CA SER A 37 14.02 23.40 -14.18
C SER A 37 12.81 22.45 -14.12
N LYS A 38 12.40 21.85 -15.24
CA LYS A 38 11.35 20.80 -15.31
C LYS A 38 11.88 19.38 -15.08
N GLY A 39 13.12 19.23 -14.60
CA GLY A 39 13.72 17.96 -14.21
C GLY A 39 14.43 17.20 -15.35
N VAL A 40 14.67 17.84 -16.49
CA VAL A 40 15.32 17.22 -17.65
C VAL A 40 16.84 17.32 -17.53
N LYS A 41 17.54 16.19 -17.58
CA LYS A 41 19.01 16.15 -17.59
C LYS A 41 19.55 16.41 -19.00
N LEU A 42 19.98 17.65 -19.24
CA LEU A 42 20.61 18.08 -20.50
C LEU A 42 22.09 17.67 -20.56
N VAL A 43 22.34 16.37 -20.80
CA VAL A 43 23.71 15.86 -20.97
C VAL A 43 24.19 16.18 -22.39
N SER A 44 25.31 16.91 -22.50
CA SER A 44 25.98 17.24 -23.76
C SER A 44 25.19 18.11 -24.76
N ILE A 45 24.17 18.84 -24.30
CA ILE A 45 23.40 19.79 -25.12
C ILE A 45 23.72 21.22 -24.67
N GLY A 46 24.57 21.93 -25.43
CA GLY A 46 24.88 23.35 -25.23
C GLY A 46 24.07 24.25 -26.18
N ALA A 47 23.91 25.53 -25.83
CA ALA A 47 23.16 26.47 -26.67
C ALA A 47 23.88 26.81 -27.98
N GLU A 48 25.20 26.77 -27.98
CA GLU A 48 26.08 26.95 -29.14
C GLU A 48 25.76 25.91 -30.22
N GLU A 49 25.71 24.63 -29.85
CA GLU A 49 25.40 23.51 -30.75
C GLU A 49 24.04 23.67 -31.46
N ILE A 50 23.05 24.19 -30.75
CA ILE A 50 21.71 24.45 -31.30
C ILE A 50 21.71 25.67 -32.23
N VAL A 51 22.42 26.74 -31.86
CA VAL A 51 22.48 27.98 -32.65
C VAL A 51 23.32 27.82 -33.93
N ASP A 52 24.36 26.99 -33.88
CA ASP A 52 25.24 26.70 -35.01
C ASP A 52 24.71 25.56 -35.91
N GLY A 53 23.56 24.97 -35.55
CA GLY A 53 22.82 24.05 -36.41
C GLY A 53 23.27 22.59 -36.34
N ASN A 54 23.85 22.14 -35.23
CA ASN A 54 24.15 20.73 -35.02
C ASN A 54 22.85 19.91 -34.95
N ALA A 55 22.50 19.27 -36.07
CA ALA A 55 21.27 18.50 -36.21
C ALA A 55 21.14 17.38 -35.16
N LYS A 56 22.24 16.72 -34.80
CA LYS A 56 22.23 15.63 -33.80
C LYS A 56 21.88 16.15 -32.40
N MET A 57 22.46 17.27 -31.99
CA MET A 57 22.14 17.89 -30.69
C MET A 57 20.75 18.51 -30.69
N THR A 58 20.32 19.09 -31.81
CA THR A 58 18.97 19.65 -31.98
C THR A 58 17.89 18.57 -31.87
N LEU A 59 18.04 17.45 -32.58
CA LEU A 59 17.15 16.29 -32.45
C LEU A 59 17.20 15.68 -31.05
N GLY A 60 18.38 15.66 -30.40
CA GLY A 60 18.54 15.25 -29.01
C GLY A 60 17.71 16.11 -28.05
N MET A 61 17.74 17.43 -28.21
CA MET A 61 16.97 18.40 -27.41
C MET A 61 15.46 18.30 -27.68
N ILE A 62 15.03 18.17 -28.93
CA ILE A 62 13.61 17.99 -29.27
C ILE A 62 13.08 16.67 -28.67
N TRP A 63 13.88 15.60 -28.71
CA TRP A 63 13.52 14.34 -28.06
C TRP A 63 13.38 14.46 -26.54
N THR A 64 14.27 15.16 -25.83
CA THR A 64 14.13 15.30 -24.37
C THR A 64 12.91 16.12 -23.98
N ILE A 65 12.51 17.10 -24.81
CA ILE A 65 11.27 17.84 -24.66
C ILE A 65 10.06 16.92 -24.86
N ILE A 66 9.98 16.16 -25.96
CA ILE A 66 8.88 15.22 -26.22
C ILE A 66 8.79 14.18 -25.10
N LEU A 67 9.93 13.59 -24.71
CA LEU A 67 9.98 12.61 -23.64
C LEU A 67 9.44 13.21 -22.34
N ARG A 68 9.84 14.43 -21.94
CA ARG A 68 9.38 15.05 -20.69
C ARG A 68 7.91 15.46 -20.69
N PHE A 69 7.44 16.13 -21.75
CA PHE A 69 6.13 16.79 -21.75
C PHE A 69 5.00 15.94 -22.37
N ALA A 70 5.32 14.98 -23.24
CA ALA A 70 4.32 14.09 -23.84
C ALA A 70 4.36 12.67 -23.25
N ILE A 71 5.52 12.14 -22.89
CA ILE A 71 5.63 10.72 -22.52
C ILE A 71 5.77 10.52 -21.00
N GLN A 72 6.58 11.33 -20.31
CA GLN A 72 7.01 11.05 -18.93
C GLN A 72 5.88 11.02 -17.90
N ASP A 73 4.79 11.76 -18.13
CA ASP A 73 3.63 11.80 -17.24
C ASP A 73 2.62 10.66 -17.54
N ILE A 74 2.92 9.76 -18.48
CA ILE A 74 2.18 8.51 -18.74
C ILE A 74 2.60 7.46 -17.71
N SER A 75 1.92 7.44 -16.56
CA SER A 75 2.05 6.35 -15.59
C SER A 75 0.92 5.32 -15.73
N VAL A 76 1.32 4.05 -15.88
CA VAL A 76 0.44 2.89 -15.79
C VAL A 76 1.09 1.91 -14.82
N GLU A 77 0.42 1.65 -13.69
CA GLU A 77 0.86 0.67 -12.69
C GLU A 77 2.30 0.87 -12.21
N GLU A 78 2.67 2.11 -11.88
CA GLU A 78 3.98 2.49 -11.29
C GLU A 78 5.22 2.15 -12.15
N THR A 79 5.02 1.73 -13.41
CA THR A 79 6.11 1.46 -14.37
C THR A 79 6.73 2.74 -14.93
N SER A 80 7.93 2.65 -15.52
CA SER A 80 8.54 3.81 -16.17
C SER A 80 7.71 4.25 -17.38
N ALA A 81 7.72 5.53 -17.72
CA ALA A 81 6.84 6.09 -18.75
C ALA A 81 6.87 5.39 -20.13
N LYS A 82 8.05 4.88 -20.53
CA LYS A 82 8.19 4.08 -21.76
C LYS A 82 7.51 2.72 -21.64
N GLU A 83 7.65 2.06 -20.49
CA GLU A 83 7.05 0.77 -20.19
C GLU A 83 5.53 0.91 -20.00
N GLY A 84 5.06 1.98 -19.35
CA GLY A 84 3.64 2.29 -19.19
C GLY A 84 2.94 2.52 -20.54
N LEU A 85 3.56 3.26 -21.46
CA LEU A 85 3.06 3.41 -22.83
C LEU A 85 3.06 2.08 -23.59
N LEU A 86 4.10 1.24 -23.43
CA LEU A 86 4.19 -0.07 -24.07
C LEU A 86 3.11 -1.04 -23.55
N LEU A 87 2.94 -1.08 -22.22
CA LEU A 87 1.93 -1.87 -21.53
C LEU A 87 0.51 -1.44 -21.91
N TRP A 88 0.27 -0.14 -22.05
CA TRP A 88 -1.00 0.37 -22.58
C TRP A 88 -1.25 -0.14 -24.02
N CYS A 89 -0.25 -0.07 -24.90
CA CYS A 89 -0.37 -0.60 -26.26
C CYS A 89 -0.72 -2.09 -26.23
N GLN A 90 0.06 -2.88 -25.49
CA GLN A 90 -0.15 -4.33 -25.32
C GLN A 90 -1.56 -4.66 -24.83
N ARG A 91 -2.06 -3.98 -23.79
CA ARG A 91 -3.39 -4.21 -23.23
C ARG A 91 -4.51 -3.87 -24.21
N LYS A 92 -4.36 -2.79 -24.99
CA LYS A 92 -5.34 -2.39 -25.99
C LYS A 92 -5.31 -3.32 -27.22
N THR A 93 -4.14 -3.85 -27.60
CA THR A 93 -3.99 -4.77 -28.73
C THR A 93 -4.11 -6.26 -28.37
N ALA A 94 -4.16 -6.64 -27.10
CA ALA A 94 -4.23 -8.05 -26.65
C ALA A 94 -5.36 -8.90 -27.28
N PRO A 95 -6.56 -8.36 -27.62
CA PRO A 95 -7.59 -9.14 -28.31
C PRO A 95 -7.24 -9.55 -29.76
N TYR A 96 -6.28 -8.87 -30.40
CA TYR A 96 -5.97 -9.03 -31.82
C TYR A 96 -4.85 -10.05 -32.03
N LYS A 97 -5.22 -11.28 -32.38
CA LYS A 97 -4.28 -12.43 -32.51
C LYS A 97 -3.12 -12.22 -33.50
N ASN A 98 -3.30 -11.32 -34.48
CA ASN A 98 -2.30 -10.97 -35.48
C ASN A 98 -1.34 -9.84 -35.05
N VAL A 99 -1.53 -9.24 -33.87
CA VAL A 99 -0.72 -8.13 -33.34
C VAL A 99 0.04 -8.56 -32.09
N ASN A 100 1.34 -8.26 -32.04
CA ASN A 100 2.19 -8.51 -30.88
C ASN A 100 3.18 -7.34 -30.68
N VAL A 101 2.80 -6.42 -29.78
CA VAL A 101 3.58 -5.21 -29.50
C VAL A 101 4.63 -5.49 -28.43
N GLN A 102 5.90 -5.60 -28.80
CA GLN A 102 7.02 -5.88 -27.89
C GLN A 102 8.04 -4.75 -27.79
N ASN A 103 7.98 -3.79 -28.73
CA ASN A 103 8.94 -2.68 -28.86
C ASN A 103 8.29 -1.55 -29.66
N PHE A 104 8.92 -0.38 -29.69
CA PHE A 104 8.50 0.74 -30.53
C PHE A 104 9.27 0.82 -31.86
N HIS A 105 9.62 -0.31 -32.49
CA HIS A 105 10.27 -0.27 -33.82
C HIS A 105 9.68 -1.32 -34.78
N ILE A 106 10.02 -2.60 -34.60
CA ILE A 106 9.67 -3.67 -35.55
C ILE A 106 8.23 -4.13 -35.36
N SER A 107 7.71 -4.10 -34.12
CA SER A 107 6.32 -4.48 -33.82
C SER A 107 5.25 -3.58 -34.45
N TRP A 108 5.63 -2.44 -35.03
CA TRP A 108 4.72 -1.47 -35.66
C TRP A 108 4.85 -1.45 -37.19
N LYS A 109 5.84 -2.17 -37.74
CA LYS A 109 6.23 -2.09 -39.14
C LYS A 109 5.19 -2.65 -40.11
N ASP A 110 4.32 -3.56 -39.65
CA ASP A 110 3.23 -4.10 -40.47
C ASP A 110 1.94 -3.26 -40.47
N GLY A 111 1.92 -2.14 -39.74
CA GLY A 111 0.78 -1.23 -39.61
C GLY A 111 -0.40 -1.77 -38.81
N LEU A 112 -0.46 -3.07 -38.52
CA LEU A 112 -1.60 -3.71 -37.86
C LEU A 112 -1.77 -3.22 -36.42
N ALA A 113 -0.68 -2.91 -35.73
CA ALA A 113 -0.70 -2.36 -34.37
C ALA A 113 -1.37 -0.98 -34.28
N PHE A 114 -1.12 -0.09 -35.25
CA PHE A 114 -1.79 1.21 -35.31
C PHE A 114 -3.30 1.05 -35.55
N ASN A 115 -3.68 0.28 -36.57
CA ASN A 115 -5.08 0.00 -36.88
C ASN A 115 -5.83 -0.63 -35.69
N ALA A 116 -5.20 -1.58 -34.99
CA ALA A 116 -5.78 -2.24 -33.81
C ALA A 116 -6.00 -1.27 -32.64
N LEU A 117 -5.11 -0.28 -32.44
CA LEU A 117 -5.28 0.74 -31.41
C LEU A 117 -6.48 1.64 -31.67
N ILE A 118 -6.66 2.14 -32.90
CA ILE A 118 -7.84 2.97 -33.22
C ILE A 118 -9.12 2.11 -33.23
N HIS A 119 -9.13 0.92 -33.87
CA HIS A 119 -10.29 0.02 -33.82
C HIS A 119 -10.69 -0.39 -32.39
N ARG A 120 -9.75 -0.47 -31.44
CA ARG A 120 -10.07 -0.80 -30.03
C ARG A 120 -10.85 0.30 -29.31
N HIS A 121 -10.66 1.56 -29.70
CA HIS A 121 -11.30 2.73 -29.08
C HIS A 121 -12.48 3.28 -29.89
N ARG A 122 -12.43 3.11 -31.22
CA ARG A 122 -13.43 3.53 -32.20
C ARG A 122 -13.53 2.48 -33.31
N PRO A 123 -14.28 1.38 -33.07
CA PRO A 123 -14.43 0.29 -34.03
C PRO A 123 -15.02 0.75 -35.37
N GLU A 124 -15.87 1.78 -35.35
CA GLU A 124 -16.57 2.33 -36.50
C GLU A 124 -15.66 2.98 -37.56
N LEU A 125 -14.39 3.26 -37.22
CA LEU A 125 -13.46 3.96 -38.10
C LEU A 125 -12.53 3.03 -38.91
N ILE A 126 -12.45 1.74 -38.59
CA ILE A 126 -11.47 0.81 -39.18
C ILE A 126 -12.14 -0.54 -39.46
N GLU A 127 -12.23 -0.95 -40.72
CA GLU A 127 -12.67 -2.30 -41.09
C GLU A 127 -11.54 -3.33 -40.90
N TYR A 128 -11.27 -3.69 -39.64
CA TYR A 128 -10.06 -4.43 -39.26
C TYR A 128 -9.93 -5.81 -39.95
N ASP A 129 -11.04 -6.50 -40.20
CA ASP A 129 -11.05 -7.84 -40.83
C ASP A 129 -10.56 -7.86 -42.29
N LYS A 130 -10.53 -6.70 -42.96
CA LYS A 130 -9.99 -6.56 -44.33
C LYS A 130 -8.47 -6.39 -44.36
N LEU A 131 -7.85 -6.02 -43.24
CA LEU A 131 -6.42 -5.71 -43.16
C LEU A 131 -5.57 -6.98 -43.19
N ARG A 132 -4.43 -6.92 -43.87
CA ARG A 132 -3.52 -8.08 -44.01
C ARG A 132 -2.07 -7.69 -43.77
N LYS A 133 -1.29 -8.62 -43.24
CA LYS A 133 0.10 -8.39 -42.82
C LYS A 133 1.09 -8.22 -43.99
N ASP A 134 0.73 -8.71 -45.16
CA ASP A 134 1.50 -8.64 -46.41
C ASP A 134 1.42 -7.27 -47.10
N ASP A 135 0.49 -6.39 -46.71
CA ASP A 135 0.37 -5.02 -47.23
C ASP A 135 0.60 -3.94 -46.14
N PRO A 136 1.86 -3.75 -45.69
CA PRO A 136 2.17 -2.86 -44.58
C PRO A 136 1.99 -1.38 -44.92
N VAL A 137 2.22 -0.98 -46.19
CA VAL A 137 2.13 0.43 -46.62
C VAL A 137 0.69 0.89 -46.59
N THR A 138 -0.25 0.10 -47.13
CA THR A 138 -1.68 0.42 -47.08
C THR A 138 -2.20 0.42 -45.64
N ASN A 139 -1.79 -0.54 -44.80
CA ASN A 139 -2.16 -0.56 -43.38
C ASN A 139 -1.72 0.72 -42.65
N LEU A 140 -0.47 1.15 -42.84
CA LEU A 140 0.08 2.35 -42.21
C LEU A 140 -0.67 3.59 -42.68
N ASN A 141 -0.80 3.80 -43.99
CA ASN A 141 -1.50 4.96 -44.55
C ASN A 141 -2.97 5.02 -44.12
N ASN A 142 -3.70 3.89 -44.09
CA ASN A 142 -5.07 3.82 -43.59
C ASN A 142 -5.17 4.31 -42.13
N ALA A 143 -4.29 3.83 -41.25
CA ALA A 143 -4.27 4.29 -39.87
C ALA A 143 -3.92 5.78 -39.74
N PHE A 144 -2.97 6.27 -40.54
CA PHE A 144 -2.51 7.65 -40.50
C PHE A 144 -3.56 8.63 -41.04
N GLU A 145 -4.29 8.26 -42.10
CA GLU A 145 -5.42 9.02 -42.65
C GLU A 145 -6.62 9.08 -41.70
N VAL A 146 -6.99 7.94 -41.09
CA VAL A 146 -8.08 7.90 -40.11
C VAL A 146 -7.74 8.71 -38.87
N ALA A 147 -6.49 8.65 -38.41
CA ALA A 147 -6.02 9.42 -37.25
C ALA A 147 -6.06 10.94 -37.50
N GLU A 148 -5.60 11.40 -38.68
CA GLU A 148 -5.65 12.81 -39.05
C GLU A 148 -7.09 13.31 -39.22
N LYS A 149 -7.93 12.54 -39.93
CA LYS A 149 -9.28 12.98 -40.31
C LYS A 149 -10.32 12.92 -39.17
N TYR A 150 -10.19 11.98 -38.24
CA TYR A 150 -11.22 11.71 -37.23
C TYR A 150 -10.73 11.77 -35.77
N LEU A 151 -9.42 11.79 -35.52
CA LEU A 151 -8.83 11.86 -34.18
C LEU A 151 -8.04 13.14 -33.91
N ASP A 152 -7.88 14.02 -34.91
CA ASP A 152 -7.06 15.25 -34.86
C ASP A 152 -5.58 14.96 -34.52
N ILE A 153 -5.06 13.81 -34.99
CA ILE A 153 -3.66 13.40 -34.82
C ILE A 153 -2.93 13.61 -36.16
N PRO A 154 -2.03 14.61 -36.28
CA PRO A 154 -1.38 14.94 -37.55
C PRO A 154 -0.47 13.80 -38.03
N LYS A 155 -0.34 13.60 -39.35
CA LYS A 155 0.58 12.62 -39.92
C LYS A 155 2.04 13.02 -39.65
N MET A 156 2.66 12.39 -38.66
CA MET A 156 4.06 12.65 -38.27
C MET A 156 5.07 11.61 -38.83
N LEU A 157 4.59 10.54 -39.46
CA LEU A 157 5.40 9.45 -40.00
C LEU A 157 5.01 9.16 -41.44
N ASP A 158 5.99 8.77 -42.24
CA ASP A 158 5.80 8.28 -43.59
C ASP A 158 5.76 6.74 -43.60
N ALA A 159 4.84 6.16 -44.38
CA ALA A 159 4.65 4.71 -44.45
C ALA A 159 5.76 3.99 -45.23
N GLU A 160 6.27 4.61 -46.30
CA GLU A 160 7.37 4.06 -47.09
C GLU A 160 8.67 4.06 -46.28
N ASP A 161 8.97 5.13 -45.54
CA ASP A 161 10.15 5.19 -44.66
C ASP A 161 10.15 4.08 -43.60
N ILE A 162 9.00 3.81 -42.97
CA ILE A 162 8.85 2.71 -41.99
C ILE A 162 9.08 1.34 -42.64
N VAL A 163 8.52 1.12 -43.84
CA VAL A 163 8.58 -0.18 -44.52
C VAL A 163 9.97 -0.44 -45.13
N ASN A 164 10.59 0.57 -45.72
CA ASN A 164 11.91 0.48 -46.34
C ASN A 164 13.04 0.39 -45.30
N THR A 165 12.88 1.03 -44.13
CA THR A 165 13.89 0.96 -43.07
C THR A 165 13.88 -0.39 -42.36
N ALA A 166 15.03 -1.08 -42.29
CA ALA A 166 15.14 -2.40 -41.64
C ALA A 166 14.66 -2.42 -40.17
N ARG A 167 14.95 -1.34 -39.43
CA ARG A 167 14.45 -1.09 -38.07
C ARG A 167 13.97 0.38 -37.98
N PRO A 168 12.67 0.65 -37.96
CA PRO A 168 12.13 2.00 -37.77
C PRO A 168 12.70 2.67 -36.51
N ASP A 169 12.84 4.00 -36.53
CA ASP A 169 13.37 4.73 -35.38
C ASP A 169 12.42 4.67 -34.19
N GLU A 170 12.97 4.27 -33.03
CA GLU A 170 12.18 4.01 -31.83
C GLU A 170 11.53 5.29 -31.29
N LYS A 171 12.20 6.43 -31.41
CA LYS A 171 11.73 7.72 -30.90
C LYS A 171 10.62 8.30 -31.76
N ALA A 172 10.72 8.15 -33.08
CA ALA A 172 9.69 8.56 -34.03
C ALA A 172 8.37 7.80 -33.76
N ILE A 173 8.44 6.47 -33.64
CA ILE A 173 7.27 5.63 -33.32
C ILE A 173 6.72 5.97 -31.92
N MET A 174 7.56 6.09 -30.89
CA MET A 174 7.12 6.47 -29.54
C MET A 174 6.39 7.82 -29.52
N THR A 175 6.92 8.83 -30.21
CA THR A 175 6.30 10.15 -30.36
C THR A 175 4.89 10.03 -30.95
N TYR A 176 4.75 9.33 -32.07
CA TYR A 176 3.46 9.19 -32.74
C TYR A 176 2.46 8.37 -31.92
N VAL A 177 2.88 7.24 -31.34
CA VAL A 177 2.04 6.41 -30.46
C VAL A 177 1.60 7.17 -29.19
N SER A 178 2.44 8.05 -28.63
CA SER A 178 2.03 8.91 -27.52
C SER A 178 0.90 9.88 -27.87
N SER A 179 0.78 10.29 -29.14
CA SER A 179 -0.30 11.15 -29.60
C SER A 179 -1.65 10.42 -29.58
N PHE A 180 -1.67 9.15 -30.00
CA PHE A 180 -2.84 8.27 -29.81
C PHE A 180 -3.18 8.06 -28.34
N TYR A 181 -2.17 7.87 -27.47
CA TYR A 181 -2.40 7.73 -26.03
C TYR A 181 -3.14 8.95 -25.47
N HIS A 182 -2.72 10.17 -25.81
CA HIS A 182 -3.37 11.38 -25.30
C HIS A 182 -4.77 11.58 -25.87
N ALA A 183 -4.96 11.38 -27.18
CA ALA A 183 -6.26 11.48 -27.82
C ALA A 183 -7.31 10.55 -27.16
N PHE A 184 -6.95 9.29 -26.91
CA PHE A 184 -7.86 8.32 -26.30
C PHE A 184 -7.96 8.45 -24.76
N SER A 185 -6.88 8.83 -24.07
CA SER A 185 -6.90 8.99 -22.61
C SER A 185 -7.63 10.27 -22.18
N GLY A 186 -7.60 11.33 -22.98
CA GLY A 186 -8.43 12.53 -22.79
C GLY A 186 -9.92 12.19 -22.87
N ALA A 187 -10.32 11.46 -23.92
CA ALA A 187 -11.69 10.98 -24.08
C ALA A 187 -12.15 10.11 -22.91
N GLN A 188 -11.32 9.14 -22.47
CA GLN A 188 -11.66 8.25 -21.35
C GLN A 188 -11.83 9.00 -20.02
N LYS A 189 -11.03 10.05 -19.76
CA LYS A 189 -11.16 10.92 -18.58
C LYS A 189 -12.46 11.73 -18.63
N ALA A 190 -12.80 12.31 -19.78
CA ALA A 190 -14.05 13.04 -19.98
C ALA A 190 -15.28 12.12 -19.80
N GLU A 191 -15.27 10.92 -20.38
CA GLU A 191 -16.31 9.90 -20.20
C GLU A 191 -16.46 9.47 -18.72
N THR A 192 -15.35 9.27 -18.02
CA THR A 192 -15.37 8.89 -16.59
C THR A 192 -15.93 10.03 -15.72
N ALA A 193 -15.60 11.28 -16.04
CA ALA A 193 -16.17 12.46 -15.37
C ALA A 193 -17.68 12.59 -15.65
N ALA A 194 -18.11 12.44 -16.91
CA ALA A 194 -19.52 12.45 -17.30
C ALA A 194 -20.30 11.35 -16.57
N ASN A 195 -19.79 10.11 -16.53
CA ASN A 195 -20.41 8.99 -15.81
C ASN A 195 -20.51 9.23 -14.30
N ARG A 196 -19.61 10.02 -13.69
CA ARG A 196 -19.74 10.45 -12.28
C ARG A 196 -20.83 11.51 -12.13
N ILE A 197 -20.89 12.49 -13.02
CA ILE A 197 -21.93 13.53 -13.02
C ILE A 197 -23.32 12.90 -13.18
N CYS A 198 -23.50 11.96 -14.11
CA CYS A 198 -24.77 11.23 -14.30
C CYS A 198 -25.20 10.46 -13.04
N LYS A 199 -24.26 9.88 -12.29
CA LYS A 199 -24.56 9.22 -11.00
C LYS A 199 -25.00 10.21 -9.92
N VAL A 200 -24.31 11.35 -9.80
CA VAL A 200 -24.67 12.40 -8.84
C VAL A 200 -26.04 12.99 -9.17
N LEU A 201 -26.33 13.23 -10.45
CA LEU A 201 -27.66 13.71 -10.90
C LEU A 201 -28.77 12.71 -10.57
N ALA A 202 -28.55 11.40 -10.78
CA ALA A 202 -29.53 10.38 -10.43
C ALA A 202 -29.84 10.34 -8.93
N VAL A 203 -28.81 10.40 -8.07
CA VAL A 203 -28.99 10.47 -6.60
C VAL A 203 -29.69 11.76 -6.18
N ASN A 204 -29.43 12.88 -6.87
CA ASN A 204 -30.10 14.14 -6.55
C ASN A 204 -31.60 14.13 -6.92
N GLN A 205 -31.95 13.54 -8.06
CA GLN A 205 -33.36 13.34 -8.46
C GLN A 205 -34.11 12.42 -7.48
N GLU A 206 -33.44 11.38 -6.97
CA GLU A 206 -34.01 10.50 -5.94
C GLU A 206 -34.20 11.24 -4.60
N ASN A 207 -33.25 12.11 -4.21
CA ASN A 207 -33.38 12.97 -3.03
C ASN A 207 -34.53 14.01 -3.18
N GLU A 208 -34.72 14.59 -4.36
CA GLU A 208 -35.85 15.50 -4.64
C GLU A 208 -37.19 14.77 -4.44
N HIS A 209 -37.34 13.55 -4.96
CA HIS A 209 -38.54 12.73 -4.73
C HIS A 209 -38.74 12.37 -3.25
N LEU A 210 -37.67 12.04 -2.52
CA LEU A 210 -37.73 11.76 -1.08
C LEU A 210 -38.12 13.00 -0.26
N MET A 211 -37.73 14.20 -0.68
CA MET A 211 -38.17 15.46 -0.06
C MET A 211 -39.65 15.74 -0.31
N GLU A 212 -40.15 15.52 -1.53
CA GLU A 212 -41.58 15.63 -1.84
C GLU A 212 -42.43 14.65 -1.03
N ASP A 213 -41.98 13.40 -0.89
CA ASP A 213 -42.69 12.40 -0.09
C ASP A 213 -42.63 12.74 1.41
N TYR A 214 -41.51 13.25 1.91
CA TYR A 214 -41.44 13.78 3.27
C TYR A 214 -42.42 14.95 3.49
N GLU A 215 -42.54 15.89 2.56
CA GLU A 215 -43.48 17.01 2.66
C GLU A 215 -44.94 16.55 2.63
N LYS A 216 -45.28 15.54 1.81
CA LYS A 216 -46.60 14.88 1.82
C LYS A 216 -46.88 14.21 3.17
N LEU A 217 -45.99 13.34 3.66
CA LEU A 217 -46.18 12.65 4.93
C LEU A 217 -46.25 13.64 6.11
N ALA A 218 -45.42 14.67 6.14
CA ALA A 218 -45.46 15.72 7.16
C ALA A 218 -46.76 16.54 7.09
N SER A 219 -47.29 16.78 5.90
CA SER A 219 -48.58 17.45 5.70
C SER A 219 -49.77 16.58 6.11
N ASP A 220 -49.75 15.28 5.83
CA ASP A 220 -50.77 14.32 6.27
C ASP A 220 -50.76 14.15 7.79
N VAL A 221 -49.57 14.03 8.41
CA VAL A 221 -49.44 14.03 9.88
C VAL A 221 -49.97 15.33 10.46
N ARG A 222 -49.59 16.50 9.92
CA ARG A 222 -50.12 17.80 10.37
C ARG A 222 -51.63 17.92 10.18
N GLY A 223 -52.20 17.38 9.11
CA GLY A 223 -53.65 17.32 8.87
C GLY A 223 -54.38 16.44 9.90
N SER A 224 -53.83 15.24 10.15
CA SER A 224 -54.32 14.30 11.17
C SER A 224 -54.23 14.85 12.59
N TRP A 225 -53.11 15.50 12.94
CA TRP A 225 -52.91 16.10 14.27
C TRP A 225 -53.74 17.36 14.51
N THR A 226 -54.01 18.18 13.48
CA THR A 226 -54.91 19.34 13.63
C THR A 226 -56.38 18.95 13.81
N HIS A 227 -56.80 17.79 13.31
CA HIS A 227 -58.18 17.30 13.46
C HIS A 227 -58.36 16.34 14.66
N GLY A 228 -57.32 15.58 15.04
CA GLY A 228 -57.36 14.63 16.16
C GLY A 228 -56.75 15.14 17.48
N GLY A 229 -55.79 16.08 17.42
CA GLY A 229 -55.02 16.54 18.57
C GLY A 229 -55.73 17.55 19.48
N SER A 230 -56.83 18.17 19.03
CA SER A 230 -57.57 19.16 19.83
C SER A 230 -58.43 18.55 20.96
N GLN A 231 -58.34 17.24 21.22
CA GLN A 231 -59.14 16.56 22.26
C GLN A 231 -58.32 15.67 23.23
N ARG A 232 -56.99 15.61 23.13
CA ARG A 232 -56.17 14.82 24.08
C ARG A 232 -54.88 15.54 24.45
N GLU A 233 -54.53 15.38 25.73
CA GLU A 233 -53.23 15.71 26.35
C GLU A 233 -52.99 17.20 26.72
N GLU A 234 -53.94 17.77 27.46
CA GLU A 234 -53.54 18.35 28.75
C GLU A 234 -53.09 17.21 29.69
N GLY A 235 -51.78 17.06 29.87
CA GLY A 235 -51.20 16.09 30.81
C GLY A 235 -49.90 15.45 30.31
N PHE A 236 -48.98 15.18 31.24
CA PHE A 236 -47.67 14.54 31.01
C PHE A 236 -46.61 15.34 30.26
N GLY A 237 -46.15 16.44 30.88
CA GLY A 237 -44.78 16.89 30.68
C GLY A 237 -43.80 16.06 31.55
N ALA A 238 -42.91 15.28 30.93
CA ALA A 238 -41.68 14.79 31.56
C ALA A 238 -40.64 14.26 30.54
N GLY A 239 -39.63 15.09 30.25
CA GLY A 239 -38.27 14.68 29.92
C GLY A 239 -37.98 13.81 28.68
N PHE A 240 -37.43 14.42 27.63
CA PHE A 240 -36.35 13.79 26.86
C PHE A 240 -35.34 14.82 26.31
N LEU A 241 -34.10 14.66 26.79
CA LEU A 241 -32.79 15.06 26.25
C LEU A 241 -32.62 16.34 25.40
N SER A 242 -31.74 17.21 25.91
CA SER A 242 -31.14 18.35 25.21
C SER A 242 -30.18 17.92 24.09
N CYS A 243 -30.40 18.45 22.88
CA CYS A 243 -29.34 18.64 21.88
C CYS A 243 -29.27 20.14 21.54
N PRO A 244 -28.09 20.80 21.63
CA PRO A 244 -27.97 22.21 21.30
C PRO A 244 -27.94 22.42 19.78
N SER A 245 -29.06 22.89 19.21
CA SER A 245 -29.09 23.43 17.85
C SER A 245 -28.32 24.75 17.78
N PRO A 246 -27.61 25.06 16.67
CA PRO A 246 -27.22 26.43 16.36
C PRO A 246 -28.45 27.35 16.28
N ASN A 247 -28.24 28.64 16.56
CA ASN A 247 -29.30 29.63 16.78
C ASN A 247 -30.39 29.67 15.68
N PRO A 248 -31.68 29.80 16.03
CA PRO A 248 -32.73 30.11 15.06
C PRO A 248 -32.60 31.57 14.55
N PRO A 249 -33.09 31.87 13.34
CA PRO A 249 -33.14 33.24 12.81
C PRO A 249 -34.00 34.16 13.68
N PRO A 250 -33.78 35.50 13.64
CA PRO A 250 -34.40 36.43 14.55
C PRO A 250 -35.93 36.46 14.42
N GLN A 251 -36.60 36.40 15.56
CA GLN A 251 -38.06 36.46 15.65
C GLN A 251 -38.56 37.85 15.22
N TRP A 252 -39.33 37.90 14.13
CA TRP A 252 -40.04 39.12 13.74
C TRP A 252 -41.20 39.35 14.70
N GLY A 253 -40.99 40.21 15.69
CA GLY A 253 -42.02 40.60 16.65
C GLY A 253 -43.24 41.20 15.95
N SER A 254 -44.42 40.72 16.32
CA SER A 254 -45.70 41.15 15.76
C SER A 254 -46.01 42.61 16.07
N ALA A 255 -46.00 43.47 15.05
CA ALA A 255 -46.46 44.85 15.09
C ALA A 255 -47.54 45.09 13.99
N PRO A 256 -48.53 45.97 14.22
CA PRO A 256 -49.70 46.11 13.35
C PRO A 256 -49.37 46.78 11.99
N PRO A 257 -50.19 46.55 10.95
CA PRO A 257 -49.84 46.89 9.56
C PRO A 257 -50.03 48.37 9.22
N THR A 258 -49.02 49.21 9.48
CA THR A 258 -49.00 50.61 9.04
C THR A 258 -48.27 50.79 7.70
N ARG A 259 -49.08 50.93 6.63
CA ARG A 259 -48.75 51.46 5.28
C ARG A 259 -47.51 50.89 4.58
N ARG A 260 -47.75 50.28 3.40
CA ARG A 260 -46.72 50.01 2.39
C ARG A 260 -45.94 51.28 2.06
N SER A 261 -44.76 51.46 2.65
CA SER A 261 -43.73 52.33 2.08
C SER A 261 -43.28 51.69 0.76
N ALA A 262 -43.23 52.48 -0.31
CA ALA A 262 -42.66 52.00 -1.56
C ALA A 262 -41.17 51.71 -1.32
N LEU A 263 -40.76 50.44 -1.45
CA LEU A 263 -39.36 50.05 -1.46
C LEU A 263 -38.65 50.89 -2.53
N ARG A 264 -37.69 51.72 -2.12
CA ARG A 264 -36.95 52.53 -3.09
C ARG A 264 -36.03 51.60 -3.87
N PRO A 265 -35.69 51.90 -5.13
CA PRO A 265 -34.75 51.08 -5.90
C PRO A 265 -33.41 50.85 -5.19
N GLN A 266 -32.97 51.78 -4.33
CA GLN A 266 -31.80 51.63 -3.46
C GLN A 266 -31.97 50.53 -2.40
N ASP A 267 -33.14 50.42 -1.77
CA ASP A 267 -33.43 49.40 -0.75
C ASP A 267 -33.51 47.99 -1.37
N ILE A 268 -33.90 47.90 -2.64
CA ILE A 268 -33.87 46.66 -3.44
C ILE A 268 -32.43 46.30 -3.83
N ASN A 269 -31.64 47.29 -4.26
CA ASN A 269 -30.24 47.07 -4.67
C ASN A 269 -29.34 46.63 -3.50
N THR A 270 -29.54 47.17 -2.29
CA THR A 270 -28.81 46.70 -1.10
C THR A 270 -29.24 45.29 -0.68
N GLY A 271 -30.54 44.97 -0.76
CA GLY A 271 -31.04 43.60 -0.57
C GLY A 271 -30.42 42.60 -1.55
N TRP A 272 -30.29 42.99 -2.83
CA TRP A 272 -29.64 42.18 -3.86
C TRP A 272 -28.15 41.95 -3.58
N GLN A 273 -27.41 43.00 -3.19
CA GLN A 273 -25.99 42.88 -2.84
C GLN A 273 -25.74 41.99 -1.61
N HIS A 274 -26.66 41.98 -0.63
CA HIS A 274 -26.58 41.06 0.51
C HIS A 274 -26.89 39.61 0.09
N LEU A 275 -27.82 39.41 -0.85
CA LEU A 275 -28.13 38.08 -1.40
C LEU A 275 -26.92 37.51 -2.17
N GLU A 276 -26.29 38.31 -3.04
CA GLU A 276 -25.10 37.94 -3.81
C GLU A 276 -23.90 37.61 -2.91
N GLN A 277 -23.73 38.32 -1.78
CA GLN A 277 -22.72 37.98 -0.77
C GLN A 277 -23.04 36.69 -0.02
N ALA A 278 -24.32 36.43 0.30
CA ALA A 278 -24.75 35.20 0.96
C ALA A 278 -24.61 33.98 0.03
N GLU A 279 -24.97 34.12 -1.25
CA GLU A 279 -24.78 33.10 -2.29
C GLU A 279 -23.30 32.74 -2.46
N LYS A 280 -22.43 33.75 -2.59
CA LYS A 280 -20.99 33.55 -2.65
C LYS A 280 -20.41 32.89 -1.39
N GLY A 281 -20.89 33.28 -0.20
CA GLY A 281 -20.49 32.66 1.06
C GLY A 281 -20.95 31.20 1.17
N TYR A 282 -22.12 30.87 0.61
CA TYR A 282 -22.63 29.51 0.53
C TYR A 282 -21.84 28.66 -0.47
N GLU A 283 -21.47 29.21 -1.64
CA GLU A 283 -20.57 28.56 -2.60
C GLU A 283 -19.21 28.24 -1.98
N GLU A 284 -18.60 29.20 -1.26
CA GLU A 284 -17.32 28.98 -0.57
C GLU A 284 -17.44 27.93 0.55
N TRP A 285 -18.54 27.92 1.30
CA TRP A 285 -18.82 26.88 2.29
C TRP A 285 -18.97 25.50 1.64
N LEU A 286 -19.76 25.39 0.56
CA LEU A 286 -20.00 24.15 -0.17
C LEU A 286 -18.69 23.57 -0.74
N LEU A 287 -17.83 24.42 -1.33
CA LEU A 287 -16.52 24.00 -1.84
C LEU A 287 -15.58 23.50 -0.73
N ASN A 288 -15.64 24.11 0.46
CA ASN A 288 -14.85 23.65 1.61
C ASN A 288 -15.40 22.34 2.20
N GLU A 289 -16.72 22.17 2.23
CA GLU A 289 -17.37 20.95 2.71
C GLU A 289 -17.14 19.76 1.77
N ILE A 290 -17.17 19.97 0.45
CA ILE A 290 -16.78 18.95 -0.55
C ILE A 290 -15.35 18.46 -0.29
N ARG A 291 -14.37 19.38 -0.14
CA ARG A 291 -12.97 19.02 0.18
C ARG A 291 -12.84 18.28 1.51
N ARG A 292 -13.68 18.61 2.50
CA ARG A 292 -13.70 17.94 3.81
C ARG A 292 -14.19 16.49 3.67
N LEU A 293 -15.25 16.27 2.89
CA LEU A 293 -15.80 14.94 2.60
C LEU A 293 -14.83 14.09 1.77
N GLU A 294 -14.24 14.63 0.70
CA GLU A 294 -13.22 13.95 -0.11
C GLU A 294 -12.03 13.45 0.73
N ARG A 295 -11.58 14.26 1.70
CA ARG A 295 -10.52 13.86 2.63
C ARG A 295 -10.96 12.75 3.58
N LEU A 296 -12.19 12.80 4.11
CA LEU A 296 -12.71 11.75 4.99
C LEU A 296 -12.86 10.42 4.24
N ASP A 297 -13.37 10.43 3.01
CA ASP A 297 -13.47 9.23 2.18
C ASP A 297 -12.10 8.62 1.91
N HIS A 298 -11.09 9.44 1.58
CA HIS A 298 -9.72 8.97 1.39
C HIS A 298 -9.11 8.35 2.66
N LEU A 299 -9.34 8.96 3.83
CA LEU A 299 -8.88 8.44 5.12
C LEU A 299 -9.63 7.15 5.50
N ALA A 300 -10.93 7.06 5.23
CA ALA A 300 -11.76 5.88 5.52
C ALA A 300 -11.35 4.67 4.67
N GLU A 301 -11.06 4.89 3.38
CA GLU A 301 -10.54 3.84 2.50
C GLU A 301 -9.14 3.38 2.96
N LYS A 302 -8.24 4.32 3.29
CA LYS A 302 -6.90 4.02 3.81
C LYS A 302 -6.94 3.25 5.14
N PHE A 303 -7.89 3.57 6.02
CA PHE A 303 -8.17 2.81 7.24
C PHE A 303 -8.62 1.39 6.92
N ARG A 304 -9.64 1.24 6.05
CA ARG A 304 -10.21 -0.05 5.65
C ARG A 304 -9.14 -1.00 5.08
N GLN A 305 -8.30 -0.51 4.18
CA GLN A 305 -7.20 -1.28 3.60
C GLN A 305 -6.18 -1.74 4.65
N LYS A 306 -5.70 -0.83 5.51
CA LYS A 306 -4.73 -1.19 6.56
C LYS A 306 -5.31 -2.13 7.62
N ALA A 307 -6.57 -1.92 8.00
CA ALA A 307 -7.29 -2.78 8.95
C ALA A 307 -7.46 -4.20 8.40
N SER A 308 -7.89 -4.36 7.14
CA SER A 308 -8.04 -5.67 6.50
C SER A 308 -6.72 -6.45 6.40
N ILE A 309 -5.60 -5.78 6.07
CA ILE A 309 -4.27 -6.40 6.06
C ILE A 309 -3.85 -6.85 7.46
N HIS A 310 -4.18 -6.08 8.50
CA HIS A 310 -3.90 -6.45 9.88
C HIS A 310 -4.77 -7.63 10.35
N GLU A 311 -6.07 -7.61 10.04
CA GLU A 311 -7.03 -8.67 10.34
C GLU A 311 -6.59 -10.02 9.73
N ALA A 312 -6.24 -10.03 8.44
CA ALA A 312 -5.72 -11.21 7.74
C ALA A 312 -4.40 -11.75 8.32
N TRP A 313 -3.59 -10.91 8.98
CA TRP A 313 -2.39 -11.36 9.70
C TRP A 313 -2.72 -11.90 11.09
N THR A 314 -3.73 -11.37 11.78
CA THR A 314 -4.19 -11.90 13.08
C THR A 314 -4.94 -13.23 12.95
N GLU A 315 -5.51 -13.52 11.78
CA GLU A 315 -6.25 -14.75 11.53
C GLU A 315 -5.39 -16.00 11.82
N GLY A 316 -5.96 -16.94 12.58
CA GLY A 316 -5.27 -18.17 13.01
C GLY A 316 -4.18 -18.00 14.08
N LYS A 317 -3.60 -16.80 14.28
CA LYS A 317 -2.54 -16.58 15.31
C LYS A 317 -3.04 -16.85 16.73
N GLU A 318 -4.27 -16.46 17.06
CA GLU A 318 -4.89 -16.76 18.36
C GLU A 318 -5.07 -18.27 18.56
N ALA A 319 -5.51 -18.99 17.52
CA ALA A 319 -5.67 -20.44 17.57
C ALA A 319 -4.33 -21.17 17.74
N MET A 320 -3.26 -20.66 17.12
CA MET A 320 -1.90 -21.17 17.32
C MET A 320 -1.40 -20.95 18.75
N LEU A 321 -1.57 -19.76 19.31
CA LEU A 321 -1.15 -19.43 20.69
C LEU A 321 -1.95 -20.18 21.77
N LYS A 322 -3.17 -20.65 21.46
CA LYS A 322 -4.00 -21.47 22.34
C LYS A 322 -3.65 -22.96 22.34
N GLN A 323 -2.75 -23.42 21.46
CA GLN A 323 -2.34 -24.83 21.44
C GLN A 323 -1.43 -25.18 22.62
N LYS A 324 -1.60 -26.41 23.11
CA LYS A 324 -0.85 -27.00 24.24
C LYS A 324 0.09 -28.12 23.76
N ASP A 325 0.61 -27.99 22.55
CA ASP A 325 1.51 -28.96 21.93
C ASP A 325 2.78 -29.21 22.77
N TYR A 326 3.27 -28.16 23.45
CA TYR A 326 4.37 -28.23 24.43
C TYR A 326 4.15 -29.24 25.57
N GLU A 327 2.91 -29.59 25.94
CA GLU A 327 2.62 -30.56 27.04
C GLU A 327 2.95 -32.01 26.65
N THR A 328 3.12 -32.29 25.35
CA THR A 328 3.40 -33.64 24.82
C THR A 328 4.64 -33.72 23.93
N ALA A 329 5.31 -32.60 23.72
CA ALA A 329 6.48 -32.44 22.86
C ALA A 329 7.76 -33.01 23.48
N THR A 330 8.70 -33.51 22.66
CA THR A 330 10.02 -33.93 23.16
C THR A 330 10.93 -32.73 23.42
N LEU A 331 12.06 -32.91 24.11
CA LEU A 331 13.04 -31.83 24.34
C LEU A 331 13.56 -31.19 23.03
N SER A 332 13.60 -31.95 21.93
CA SER A 332 13.96 -31.41 20.60
C SER A 332 12.84 -30.53 20.04
N ASP A 333 11.60 -31.00 20.16
CA ASP A 333 10.42 -30.30 19.65
C ASP A 333 10.13 -29.02 20.45
N ILE A 334 10.27 -29.06 21.78
CA ILE A 334 10.15 -27.87 22.65
C ILE A 334 11.19 -26.81 22.27
N LYS A 335 12.45 -27.21 21.99
CA LYS A 335 13.48 -26.27 21.50
C LYS A 335 13.15 -25.70 20.12
N ALA A 336 12.48 -26.46 19.25
CA ALA A 336 12.00 -25.97 17.97
C ALA A 336 10.79 -25.03 18.12
N LEU A 337 9.88 -25.31 19.08
CA LEU A 337 8.75 -24.44 19.41
C LEU A 337 9.21 -23.10 19.98
N ILE A 338 10.21 -23.09 20.88
CA ILE A 338 10.80 -21.84 21.39
C ILE A 338 11.33 -20.96 20.24
N ARG A 339 12.10 -21.52 19.30
CA ARG A 339 12.60 -20.77 18.13
C ARG A 339 11.48 -20.25 17.21
N LYS A 340 10.39 -21.00 17.07
CA LYS A 340 9.19 -20.54 16.34
C LYS A 340 8.50 -19.39 17.09
N HIS A 341 8.49 -19.43 18.42
CA HIS A 341 7.94 -18.37 19.26
C HIS A 341 8.80 -17.10 19.20
N GLU A 342 10.13 -17.20 19.31
CA GLU A 342 11.06 -16.08 19.14
C GLU A 342 10.88 -15.39 17.76
N ALA A 343 10.71 -16.19 16.69
CA ALA A 343 10.40 -15.66 15.36
C ALA A 343 9.02 -14.98 15.29
N PHE A 344 8.02 -15.51 16.00
CA PHE A 344 6.69 -14.91 16.11
C PHE A 344 6.72 -13.59 16.90
N GLU A 345 7.48 -13.49 17.99
CA GLU A 345 7.65 -12.26 18.77
C GLU A 345 8.36 -11.17 17.94
N SER A 346 9.37 -11.54 17.15
CA SER A 346 10.02 -10.63 16.21
C SER A 346 9.07 -10.12 15.11
N ASP A 347 8.18 -10.96 14.60
CA ASP A 347 7.14 -10.58 13.64
C ASP A 347 6.09 -9.66 14.29
N LEU A 348 5.61 -10.02 15.50
CA LEU A 348 4.69 -9.23 16.31
C LEU A 348 5.22 -7.81 16.57
N ALA A 349 6.51 -7.67 16.94
CA ALA A 349 7.13 -6.37 17.13
C ALA A 349 7.12 -5.51 15.85
N ALA A 350 7.35 -6.10 14.68
CA ALA A 350 7.26 -5.42 13.39
C ALA A 350 5.80 -5.13 12.93
N HIS A 351 4.80 -5.67 13.63
CA HIS A 351 3.38 -5.36 13.42
C HIS A 351 2.88 -4.20 14.30
N GLN A 352 3.59 -3.86 15.39
CA GLN A 352 3.22 -2.78 16.31
C GLN A 352 3.07 -1.42 15.59
N ASP A 353 4.06 -1.00 14.81
CA ASP A 353 4.02 0.26 14.03
C ASP A 353 2.81 0.37 13.10
N ARG A 354 2.31 -0.78 12.60
CA ARG A 354 1.14 -0.83 11.71
C ARG A 354 -0.16 -0.61 12.49
N VAL A 355 -0.27 -1.15 13.71
CA VAL A 355 -1.41 -0.90 14.62
C VAL A 355 -1.47 0.58 15.01
N GLU A 356 -0.32 1.19 15.33
CA GLU A 356 -0.24 2.61 15.69
C GLU A 356 -0.66 3.52 14.53
N GLN A 357 -0.26 3.20 13.29
CA GLN A 357 -0.76 3.91 12.09
C GLN A 357 -2.27 3.78 11.89
N ILE A 358 -2.85 2.60 12.14
CA ILE A 358 -4.29 2.36 12.04
C ILE A 358 -5.03 3.18 13.10
N ALA A 359 -4.53 3.20 14.34
CA ALA A 359 -5.08 3.99 15.43
C ALA A 359 -5.01 5.51 15.16
N ALA A 360 -3.90 6.00 14.60
CA ALA A 360 -3.75 7.41 14.23
C ALA A 360 -4.76 7.84 13.15
N ILE A 361 -4.96 7.02 12.10
CA ILE A 361 -5.97 7.31 11.06
C ILE A 361 -7.39 7.27 11.66
N ALA A 362 -7.68 6.34 12.57
CA ALA A 362 -8.97 6.29 13.26
C ALA A 362 -9.23 7.53 14.13
N GLN A 363 -8.20 8.08 14.79
CA GLN A 363 -8.30 9.33 15.54
C GLN A 363 -8.51 10.53 14.62
N GLU A 364 -7.81 10.60 13.48
CA GLU A 364 -7.97 11.64 12.45
C GLU A 364 -9.40 11.64 11.86
N LEU A 365 -9.95 10.46 11.58
CA LEU A 365 -11.35 10.27 11.16
C LEU A 365 -12.36 10.71 12.24
N LYS A 366 -12.05 10.50 13.52
CA LYS A 366 -12.98 10.76 14.63
C LYS A 366 -13.03 12.22 15.07
N TYR A 367 -11.90 12.94 15.02
CA TYR A 367 -11.78 14.29 15.61
C TYR A 367 -11.28 15.37 14.64
N GLY A 368 -10.89 15.00 13.41
CA GLY A 368 -10.25 15.92 12.48
C GLY A 368 -8.81 16.29 12.87
N PRO A 369 -8.15 17.17 12.10
CA PRO A 369 -6.74 17.51 12.30
C PRO A 369 -6.53 18.41 13.53
N GLY A 370 -6.18 17.83 14.69
CA GLY A 370 -5.85 18.62 15.87
C GLY A 370 -5.47 17.89 17.16
N ALA A 371 -5.58 16.56 17.22
CA ALA A 371 -5.42 15.80 18.47
C ALA A 371 -4.19 14.88 18.48
N ALA A 372 -2.98 15.45 18.49
CA ALA A 372 -1.73 14.70 18.63
C ALA A 372 -0.83 15.33 19.71
N ASN A 373 -1.11 15.00 20.97
CA ASN A 373 -0.15 15.06 22.08
C ASN A 373 -0.74 14.45 23.36
N THR A 374 -0.21 13.30 23.81
CA THR A 374 0.12 12.96 25.22
C THR A 374 0.44 11.47 25.37
N ALA A 375 1.71 11.13 25.65
CA ALA A 375 2.14 10.16 26.67
C ALA A 375 3.69 10.07 26.72
N PRO A 376 4.32 9.89 27.90
CA PRO A 376 5.78 9.91 28.06
C PRO A 376 6.42 8.51 28.19
N LEU A 377 7.73 8.44 27.95
CA LEU A 377 8.57 7.26 28.22
C LEU A 377 9.42 7.45 29.50
N PHE A 378 9.58 6.38 30.28
CA PHE A 378 10.54 6.27 31.39
C PHE A 378 11.17 4.87 31.40
N PRO A 379 12.52 4.75 31.48
CA PRO A 379 13.20 3.49 31.79
C PRO A 379 13.93 3.54 33.15
N ILE A 380 14.10 2.37 33.79
CA ILE A 380 14.99 2.17 34.95
C ILE A 380 15.90 0.96 34.68
N ALA A 381 17.16 1.03 35.14
CA ALA A 381 18.24 0.10 34.83
C ALA A 381 18.70 -0.73 36.05
N ALA A 382 19.49 -1.79 35.81
CA ALA A 382 20.62 -2.20 36.67
C ALA A 382 21.54 -3.23 35.96
N ALA A 383 22.79 -3.37 36.39
CA ALA A 383 23.85 -4.17 35.77
C ALA A 383 24.61 -5.07 36.78
N GLY A 384 25.47 -6.00 36.33
CA GLY A 384 26.52 -6.61 37.17
C GLY A 384 27.04 -8.00 36.77
N THR A 385 28.37 -8.13 36.60
CA THR A 385 29.17 -9.35 36.27
C THR A 385 30.44 -9.43 37.18
N PRO A 386 31.44 -10.33 36.98
CA PRO A 386 31.54 -11.81 37.11
C PRO A 386 32.52 -12.18 38.29
N PRO A 387 33.66 -12.92 38.16
CA PRO A 387 34.01 -14.27 37.64
C PRO A 387 34.69 -15.24 38.68
N GLY A 388 35.10 -16.47 38.28
CA GLY A 388 36.22 -17.20 38.95
C GLY A 388 36.23 -18.77 38.96
N LEU A 389 37.33 -19.41 38.51
CA LEU A 389 37.69 -20.86 38.55
C LEU A 389 38.83 -21.11 39.60
N PRO A 390 39.57 -22.26 39.76
CA PRO A 390 39.62 -23.61 39.11
C PRO A 390 39.80 -24.80 40.14
N PRO A 391 40.75 -25.79 39.98
CA PRO A 391 40.83 -27.05 39.18
C PRO A 391 40.69 -28.31 40.12
N PRO A 392 41.43 -29.47 40.07
CA PRO A 392 42.20 -30.23 39.05
C PRO A 392 41.90 -31.77 38.97
N ALA A 393 42.63 -32.55 38.14
CA ALA A 393 42.72 -34.04 38.26
C ALA A 393 44.05 -34.65 37.74
N LEU A 394 44.72 -35.42 38.63
CA LEU A 394 45.32 -36.78 38.52
C LEU A 394 46.33 -37.21 37.43
N THR A 395 47.38 -37.93 37.89
CA THR A 395 48.12 -38.97 37.14
C THR A 395 48.56 -40.16 38.03
N VAL A 396 48.77 -41.32 37.40
CA VAL A 396 48.99 -42.71 37.93
C VAL A 396 50.51 -43.09 37.84
N PRO A 397 51.03 -44.36 37.90
CA PRO A 397 50.63 -45.69 38.47
C PRO A 397 51.79 -46.49 39.18
N ARG A 398 51.56 -47.73 39.69
CA ARG A 398 52.11 -49.06 39.21
C ARG A 398 52.01 -50.27 40.19
N ASN A 399 52.10 -51.48 39.62
CA ASN A 399 51.76 -52.84 40.12
C ASN A 399 52.64 -53.49 41.22
N ASN A 400 52.11 -54.49 41.95
CA ASN A 400 52.76 -55.81 42.20
C ASN A 400 51.77 -56.88 42.76
N PRO A 401 51.94 -58.22 42.58
CA PRO A 401 50.90 -59.22 42.83
C PRO A 401 50.77 -59.79 44.27
N GLN A 402 51.58 -59.34 45.26
CA GLN A 402 51.11 -59.38 46.66
C GLN A 402 49.86 -58.48 46.83
N GLY A 403 49.75 -57.48 45.96
CA GLY A 403 48.54 -56.75 45.66
C GLY A 403 47.41 -57.56 45.02
N LEU A 404 47.44 -58.89 44.87
CA LEU A 404 46.22 -59.64 44.53
C LEU A 404 45.33 -59.89 45.76
N ILE A 405 45.93 -60.31 46.88
CA ILE A 405 45.20 -60.43 48.16
C ILE A 405 44.98 -59.02 48.71
N ALA A 406 46.03 -58.19 48.76
CA ALA A 406 45.87 -56.82 49.24
C ALA A 406 44.94 -55.97 48.33
N ALA A 407 44.88 -56.16 47.01
CA ALA A 407 43.84 -55.51 46.20
C ALA A 407 42.48 -56.19 46.29
N HIS A 408 42.35 -57.47 46.69
CA HIS A 408 41.05 -58.04 47.01
C HIS A 408 40.47 -57.43 48.29
N ASP A 409 41.30 -57.22 49.31
CA ASP A 409 40.89 -56.55 50.55
C ASP A 409 40.73 -55.03 50.35
N GLN A 410 41.58 -54.37 49.55
CA GLN A 410 41.42 -52.96 49.17
C GLN A 410 40.19 -52.76 48.26
N PHE A 411 39.87 -53.72 47.38
CA PHE A 411 38.62 -53.74 46.62
C PHE A 411 37.41 -53.89 47.55
N LYS A 412 37.46 -54.78 48.54
CA LYS A 412 36.42 -54.86 49.59
C LYS A 412 36.30 -53.56 50.40
N ALA A 413 37.41 -52.87 50.65
CA ALA A 413 37.40 -51.57 51.30
C ALA A 413 36.75 -50.47 50.45
N THR A 414 36.77 -50.58 49.11
CA THR A 414 36.04 -49.68 48.19
C THR A 414 34.57 -50.06 47.96
N LEU A 415 34.10 -51.24 48.37
CA LEU A 415 32.70 -51.64 48.18
C LEU A 415 31.69 -50.69 48.88
N PRO A 416 31.91 -50.18 50.11
CA PRO A 416 31.01 -49.19 50.71
C PRO A 416 30.96 -47.87 49.94
N ASP A 417 32.05 -47.47 49.29
CA ASP A 417 32.10 -46.25 48.47
C ASP A 417 31.35 -46.46 47.16
N ALA A 418 31.54 -47.60 46.51
CA ALA A 418 30.78 -47.99 45.33
C ALA A 418 29.28 -48.24 45.62
N ASP A 419 28.90 -48.69 46.83
CA ASP A 419 27.49 -48.77 47.27
C ASP A 419 26.88 -47.37 47.44
N ARG A 420 27.65 -46.41 47.99
CA ARG A 420 27.26 -44.99 48.05
C ARG A 420 27.12 -44.37 46.67
N GLU A 421 28.03 -44.67 45.74
CA GLU A 421 27.90 -44.24 44.33
C GLU A 421 26.67 -44.88 43.65
N ARG A 422 26.38 -46.17 43.89
CA ARG A 422 25.15 -46.82 43.43
C ARG A 422 23.91 -46.09 43.97
N GLU A 423 23.85 -45.81 45.26
CA GLU A 423 22.72 -45.07 45.85
C GLU A 423 22.58 -43.66 45.29
N ALA A 424 23.68 -42.97 45.01
CA ALA A 424 23.66 -41.67 44.35
C ALA A 424 23.10 -41.77 42.91
N ILE A 425 23.54 -42.76 42.13
CA ILE A 425 23.04 -43.03 40.76
C ILE A 425 21.54 -43.36 40.76
N LEU A 426 21.09 -44.23 41.68
CA LEU A 426 19.68 -44.55 41.88
C LEU A 426 18.89 -43.35 42.42
N GLY A 427 19.53 -42.48 43.22
CA GLY A 427 18.99 -41.21 43.69
C GLY A 427 18.69 -40.25 42.53
N ILE A 428 19.63 -40.08 41.60
CA ILE A 428 19.47 -39.23 40.41
C ILE A 428 18.27 -39.68 39.56
N GLN A 429 18.07 -40.99 39.37
CA GLN A 429 16.90 -41.48 38.62
C GLN A 429 15.58 -41.29 39.38
N ARG A 430 15.56 -41.51 40.70
CA ARG A 430 14.40 -41.19 41.56
C ARG A 430 14.06 -39.70 41.53
N GLU A 431 15.07 -38.83 41.49
CA GLU A 431 14.91 -37.38 41.38
C GLU A 431 14.25 -37.00 40.05
N ALA A 432 14.77 -37.53 38.93
CA ALA A 432 14.22 -37.27 37.60
C ALA A 432 12.75 -37.74 37.47
N GLN A 433 12.40 -38.88 38.07
CA GLN A 433 11.01 -39.36 38.13
C GLN A 433 10.12 -38.41 38.95
N ARG A 434 10.57 -38.01 40.15
CA ARG A 434 9.78 -37.10 41.02
C ARG A 434 9.55 -35.73 40.39
N ILE A 435 10.55 -35.18 39.69
CA ILE A 435 10.42 -33.91 38.95
C ILE A 435 9.38 -34.05 37.84
N ALA A 436 9.39 -35.18 37.12
CA ALA A 436 8.41 -35.43 36.07
C ALA A 436 6.98 -35.61 36.61
N GLU A 437 6.81 -36.33 37.73
CA GLU A 437 5.53 -36.47 38.43
C GLU A 437 5.00 -35.11 38.92
N LEU A 438 5.86 -34.31 39.57
CA LEU A 438 5.52 -32.98 40.09
C LEU A 438 5.03 -32.02 38.98
N HIS A 439 5.64 -32.09 37.80
CA HIS A 439 5.31 -31.25 36.64
C HIS A 439 4.39 -31.92 35.62
N SER A 440 3.85 -33.12 35.92
CA SER A 440 3.01 -33.92 35.00
C SER A 440 3.64 -34.20 33.62
N ILE A 441 4.97 -34.27 33.54
CA ILE A 441 5.73 -34.49 32.31
C ILE A 441 5.76 -35.99 31.99
N LYS A 442 5.36 -36.36 30.77
CA LYS A 442 5.46 -37.75 30.27
C LYS A 442 6.91 -38.09 29.92
N LEU A 443 7.67 -38.61 30.89
CA LEU A 443 8.96 -39.24 30.61
C LEU A 443 8.80 -40.43 29.65
N ALA A 444 9.67 -40.51 28.65
CA ALA A 444 9.88 -41.76 27.93
C ALA A 444 10.39 -42.82 28.93
N GLY A 445 9.77 -44.00 28.95
CA GLY A 445 9.99 -45.01 30.01
C GLY A 445 11.41 -45.59 30.12
N ASN A 446 12.31 -45.25 29.18
CA ASN A 446 13.72 -45.65 29.19
C ASN A 446 14.62 -44.41 29.02
N ASN A 447 15.78 -44.42 29.66
CA ASN A 447 16.79 -43.36 29.53
C ASN A 447 17.42 -43.41 28.12
N PRO A 448 17.33 -42.34 27.30
CA PRO A 448 17.85 -42.35 25.92
C PRO A 448 19.38 -42.37 25.83
N TYR A 449 20.11 -42.14 26.93
CA TYR A 449 21.58 -42.08 26.96
C TYR A 449 22.24 -43.36 27.50
N THR A 450 21.47 -44.35 27.97
CA THR A 450 22.01 -45.63 28.45
C THR A 450 20.99 -46.77 28.33
N SER A 451 21.45 -47.93 27.87
CA SER A 451 20.65 -49.17 27.85
C SER A 451 20.61 -49.91 29.19
N VAL A 452 21.23 -49.35 30.24
CA VAL A 452 21.35 -49.98 31.57
C VAL A 452 20.27 -49.43 32.50
N THR A 453 19.33 -50.28 32.90
CA THR A 453 18.26 -49.91 33.85
C THR A 453 18.69 -50.10 35.31
N PRO A 454 18.03 -49.45 36.29
CA PRO A 454 18.25 -49.68 37.72
C PRO A 454 18.18 -51.16 38.14
N GLN A 455 17.29 -51.94 37.51
CA GLN A 455 17.17 -53.38 37.75
C GLN A 455 18.43 -54.15 37.31
N VAL A 456 19.04 -53.75 36.19
CA VAL A 456 20.32 -54.32 35.72
C VAL A 456 21.49 -53.88 36.60
N ILE A 457 21.47 -52.65 37.14
CA ILE A 457 22.48 -52.18 38.10
C ILE A 457 22.40 -52.98 39.39
N ASN A 458 21.22 -53.09 40.00
CA ASN A 458 21.01 -53.81 41.26
C ASN A 458 21.35 -55.30 41.12
N SER A 459 20.83 -55.98 40.09
CA SER A 459 21.12 -57.41 39.88
C SER A 459 22.58 -57.71 39.53
N LYS A 460 23.33 -56.76 38.94
CA LYS A 460 24.79 -56.88 38.79
C LYS A 460 25.50 -56.62 40.11
N TRP A 461 25.08 -55.63 40.89
CA TRP A 461 25.64 -55.32 42.20
C TRP A 461 25.46 -56.47 43.19
N GLU A 462 24.28 -57.08 43.25
CA GLU A 462 24.01 -58.28 44.06
C GLU A 462 24.99 -59.41 43.74
N ARG A 463 25.26 -59.66 42.45
CA ARG A 463 26.25 -60.68 42.00
C ARG A 463 27.67 -60.32 42.42
N VAL A 464 28.07 -59.04 42.34
CA VAL A 464 29.38 -58.57 42.78
C VAL A 464 29.53 -58.67 44.31
N SER A 465 28.50 -58.28 45.06
CA SER A 465 28.46 -58.36 46.52
C SER A 465 28.53 -59.81 47.03
N ALA A 466 27.77 -60.72 46.40
CA ALA A 466 27.82 -62.14 46.66
C ALA A 466 29.19 -62.75 46.32
N ALA A 467 29.78 -62.40 45.17
CA ALA A 467 31.12 -62.86 44.78
C ALA A 467 32.25 -62.29 45.69
N ALA A 468 32.05 -61.11 46.29
CA ALA A 468 32.97 -60.53 47.26
C ALA A 468 32.79 -61.08 48.69
N GLY A 469 31.74 -61.85 48.95
CA GLY A 469 31.53 -62.57 50.21
C GLY A 469 30.93 -61.74 51.35
N ARG A 470 30.03 -60.80 51.06
CA ARG A 470 29.09 -60.28 52.08
C ARG A 470 27.75 -61.05 52.02
N PRO A 471 27.19 -61.48 53.16
CA PRO A 471 25.80 -61.94 53.20
C PRO A 471 24.85 -60.79 52.89
N SER A 472 23.77 -61.09 52.18
CA SER A 472 22.68 -60.16 51.91
C SER A 472 21.85 -59.88 53.18
N GLY A 473 21.72 -58.60 53.54
CA GLY A 473 20.69 -58.11 54.47
C GLY A 473 21.19 -57.38 55.72
N ALA A 474 21.07 -56.06 55.71
CA ALA A 474 20.73 -55.20 56.85
C ALA A 474 20.24 -53.85 56.29
#